data_AF-A0A2W1K0Q6-F1
#
_entry.id   AF-A0A2W1K0Q6-F1
#
_cell.length_a   1.000
_cell.length_b   1.000
_cell.length_c   1.000
_cell.angle_alpha   90.00
_cell.angle_beta   90.00
_cell.angle_gamma   90.00
#
_symmetry.space_group_name_H-M   'P 1'
#
loop_
_entity.id
_entity.type
_entity.pdbx_description
1 polymer ?
#
loop_
_entity_poly.entity_id
_entity_poly.type
_entity_poly.pdbx_seq_one_letter_code
_entity_poly.pdbx_strand_id
1 'polypeptide(L)'
;MSENAHTPDLTIARVILSETAFAEIVIWRVPAPISGSIHSYKYRLAYVIRGECVLRYDNEAGKGDHRHINGREEAYRFSSPRQLMTDFFEEIRRWSDEHADD
;
A
#
# COMPACT_ATOMS: atom_id res chain seq x y z
N MET A 1 20.41 -4.27 -30.74
CA MET A 1 20.89 -3.89 -29.39
C MET A 1 19.79 -4.33 -28.43
N SER A 2 20.01 -5.47 -27.76
CA SER A 2 19.00 -6.10 -26.90
C SER A 2 19.09 -5.46 -25.52
N GLU A 3 18.08 -4.68 -25.12
CA GLU A 3 18.03 -4.12 -23.77
C GLU A 3 17.31 -5.13 -22.87
N ASN A 4 18.07 -5.69 -21.92
CA ASN A 4 17.59 -6.66 -20.95
C ASN A 4 16.35 -6.14 -20.23
N ALA A 5 15.22 -6.82 -20.39
CA ALA A 5 14.06 -6.68 -19.52
C ALA A 5 14.49 -7.04 -18.10
N HIS A 6 14.83 -6.03 -17.29
CA HIS A 6 14.95 -6.19 -15.84
C HIS A 6 13.58 -6.67 -15.35
N THR A 7 13.53 -7.89 -14.82
CA THR A 7 12.35 -8.38 -14.10
C THR A 7 11.99 -7.33 -13.05
N PRO A 8 10.79 -6.71 -13.10
CA PRO A 8 10.43 -5.75 -12.09
C PRO A 8 10.38 -6.49 -10.75
N ASP A 9 11.03 -5.91 -9.75
CA ASP A 9 10.88 -6.31 -8.35
C ASP A 9 9.38 -6.15 -8.02
N LEU A 10 8.65 -7.27 -8.05
CA LEU A 10 7.20 -7.36 -7.93
C LEU A 10 6.88 -8.17 -6.68
N THR A 11 6.19 -7.53 -5.75
CA THR A 11 5.60 -8.18 -4.59
C THR A 11 4.09 -8.19 -4.77
N ILE A 12 3.49 -9.39 -4.81
CA ILE A 12 2.05 -9.60 -4.70
C ILE A 12 1.82 -10.55 -3.55
N ALA A 13 1.10 -10.11 -2.53
CA ALA A 13 0.76 -10.93 -1.38
C ALA A 13 -0.67 -10.66 -0.91
N ARG A 14 -1.33 -11.72 -0.45
CA ARG A 14 -2.56 -11.62 0.34
C ARG A 14 -2.27 -12.25 1.70
N VAL A 15 -2.45 -11.48 2.77
CA VAL A 15 -2.26 -11.93 4.15
C VAL A 15 -3.63 -12.04 4.80
N ILE A 16 -4.04 -13.26 5.16
CA ILE A 16 -5.30 -13.49 5.87
C ILE A 16 -5.08 -13.15 7.34
N LEU A 17 -5.88 -12.24 7.87
CA LEU A 17 -5.77 -11.73 9.25
C LEU A 17 -6.89 -12.28 10.15
N SER A 18 -8.06 -12.58 9.59
CA SER A 18 -9.15 -13.29 10.25
C SER A 18 -10.07 -13.96 9.21
N GLU A 19 -11.16 -14.60 9.66
CA GLU A 19 -12.19 -15.15 8.76
C GLU A 19 -12.83 -14.10 7.85
N THR A 20 -12.83 -12.84 8.26
CA THR A 20 -13.49 -11.74 7.55
C THR A 20 -12.53 -10.65 7.08
N ALA A 21 -11.24 -10.74 7.45
CA ALA A 21 -10.27 -9.69 7.21
C ALA A 21 -8.99 -10.18 6.52
N PHE A 22 -8.50 -9.41 5.55
CA PHE A 22 -7.23 -9.66 4.89
C PHE A 22 -6.55 -8.37 4.46
N ALA A 23 -5.22 -8.42 4.32
CA ALA A 23 -4.43 -7.40 3.66
C ALA A 23 -4.06 -7.86 2.25
N GLU A 24 -4.21 -6.98 1.26
CA GLU A 24 -3.72 -7.17 -0.11
C GLU A 24 -2.58 -6.19 -0.38
N ILE A 25 -1.44 -6.71 -0.83
CA ILE A 25 -0.19 -5.96 -1.00
C ILE A 25 0.27 -6.15 -2.43
N VAL A 26 0.36 -5.05 -3.18
CA VAL A 26 0.94 -5.01 -4.52
C VAL A 26 1.97 -3.89 -4.56
N ILE A 27 3.23 -4.22 -4.77
CA ILE A 27 4.34 -3.26 -4.90
C ILE A 27 5.18 -3.67 -6.10
N TRP A 28 5.49 -2.72 -6.98
CA TRP A 28 6.36 -2.98 -8.11
C TRP A 28 7.24 -1.80 -8.47
N ARG A 29 8.41 -2.09 -9.03
CA ARG A 29 9.30 -1.08 -9.58
C ARG A 29 8.83 -0.61 -10.96
N VAL A 30 8.88 0.69 -11.20
CA VAL A 30 8.61 1.33 -12.50
C VAL A 30 9.90 1.94 -13.08
N PRO A 31 10.04 2.07 -14.42
CA PRO A 31 11.28 2.58 -15.03
C PRO A 31 11.65 4.01 -14.62
N ALA A 32 10.65 4.85 -14.34
CA ALA A 32 10.80 6.22 -13.88
C ALA A 32 9.74 6.54 -12.82
N PRO A 33 9.99 7.48 -11.89
CA PRO A 33 8.99 7.92 -10.93
C PRO A 33 7.69 8.37 -11.62
N ILE A 34 6.55 7.98 -11.07
CA ILE A 34 5.26 8.49 -11.54
C ILE A 34 5.12 9.95 -11.12
N SER A 35 4.36 10.74 -11.89
CA SER A 35 4.10 12.15 -11.53
C SER A 35 3.52 12.25 -10.12
N GLY A 36 4.09 13.10 -9.27
CA GLY A 36 3.73 13.24 -7.85
C GLY A 36 4.57 12.41 -6.87
N SER A 37 5.31 11.40 -7.33
CA SER A 37 6.24 10.61 -6.50
C SER A 37 7.70 10.88 -6.87
N ILE A 38 8.59 10.84 -5.88
CA ILE A 38 10.04 11.06 -6.05
C ILE A 38 10.85 9.76 -6.12
N HIS A 39 10.19 8.61 -6.27
CA HIS A 39 10.78 7.28 -6.26
C HIS A 39 10.20 6.41 -7.38
N SER A 40 10.94 5.36 -7.76
CA SER A 40 10.59 4.45 -8.86
C SER A 40 9.73 3.25 -8.42
N TYR A 41 8.81 3.45 -7.47
CA TYR A 41 7.89 2.39 -7.02
C TYR A 41 6.46 2.82 -7.25
N LYS A 42 5.63 1.87 -7.69
CA LYS A 42 4.19 1.99 -7.66
C LYS A 42 3.63 0.93 -6.72
N TYR A 43 2.61 1.30 -5.96
CA TYR A 43 2.07 0.41 -4.94
C TYR A 43 0.57 0.62 -4.71
N ARG A 44 -0.04 -0.44 -4.19
CA ARG A 44 -1.38 -0.46 -3.63
C ARG A 44 -1.40 -1.48 -2.50
N LEU A 45 -1.57 -1.00 -1.27
CA LEU A 45 -1.79 -1.83 -0.10
C LEU A 45 -3.20 -1.54 0.41
N ALA A 46 -3.99 -2.57 0.67
CA ALA A 46 -5.38 -2.44 1.09
C ALA A 46 -5.67 -3.39 2.25
N TYR A 47 -6.26 -2.87 3.33
CA TYR A 47 -6.83 -3.68 4.41
C TYR A 47 -8.33 -3.75 4.20
N VAL A 48 -8.85 -4.97 4.12
CA VAL A 48 -10.25 -5.24 3.77
C VAL A 48 -10.89 -6.07 4.87
N ILE A 49 -12.07 -5.65 5.32
CA ILE A 49 -12.89 -6.33 6.33
C ILE A 49 -14.30 -6.49 5.78
N ARG A 50 -14.83 -7.72 5.77
CA ARG A 50 -16.18 -8.05 5.25
C ARG A 50 -16.45 -7.49 3.85
N GLY A 51 -15.40 -7.34 3.03
CA GLY A 51 -15.48 -6.80 1.67
C GLY A 51 -15.26 -5.30 1.55
N GLU A 52 -15.15 -4.56 2.66
CA GLU A 52 -14.93 -3.12 2.67
C GLU A 52 -13.45 -2.77 2.89
N CYS A 53 -12.90 -1.87 2.07
CA CYS A 53 -11.53 -1.39 2.23
C CYS A 53 -11.49 -0.27 3.28
N VAL A 54 -10.98 -0.59 4.47
CA VAL A 54 -10.97 0.32 5.62
C VAL A 54 -9.66 1.13 5.72
N LEU A 55 -8.56 0.60 5.18
CA LEU A 55 -7.29 1.30 5.04
C LEU A 55 -6.71 1.09 3.63
N ARG A 56 -6.17 2.14 3.03
CA ARG A 56 -5.45 2.04 1.74
C ARG A 56 -4.21 2.91 1.74
N TYR A 57 -3.11 2.39 1.21
CA TYR A 57 -1.92 3.16 0.85
C TYR A 57 -1.69 2.98 -0.65
N ASP A 58 -1.65 4.08 -1.40
CA ASP A 58 -1.41 4.05 -2.83
C ASP A 58 -0.71 5.31 -3.32
N ASN A 59 -0.10 5.21 -4.50
CA ASN A 59 0.39 6.38 -5.21
C ASN A 59 -0.27 6.53 -6.59
N GLU A 60 -0.88 7.69 -6.81
CA GLU A 60 -1.62 8.05 -8.03
C GLU A 60 -0.86 9.11 -8.81
N ALA A 61 -0.82 8.96 -10.14
CA ALA A 61 -0.17 9.95 -10.99
C ALA A 61 -0.85 11.32 -10.84
N GLY A 62 -0.08 12.34 -10.51
CA GLY A 62 -0.57 13.70 -10.27
C GLY A 62 -0.86 14.02 -8.80
N LYS A 63 -1.12 13.02 -7.96
CA LYS A 63 -1.28 13.20 -6.51
C LYS A 63 -0.01 12.83 -5.72
N GLY A 64 0.68 11.80 -6.18
CA GLY A 64 1.77 11.18 -5.45
C GLY A 64 1.28 10.23 -4.36
N ASP A 65 2.12 10.07 -3.35
CA ASP A 65 1.97 9.14 -2.25
C ASP A 65 0.92 9.59 -1.24
N HIS A 66 -0.09 8.75 -0.99
CA HIS A 66 -1.15 9.08 -0.05
C HIS A 66 -1.75 7.83 0.60
N ARG A 67 -2.50 8.05 1.67
CA ARG A 67 -3.23 7.00 2.38
C ARG A 67 -4.66 7.42 2.67
N HIS A 68 -5.53 6.43 2.74
CA HIS A 68 -6.94 6.54 3.07
C HIS A 68 -7.17 5.82 4.40
N ILE A 69 -7.56 6.55 5.43
CA ILE A 69 -7.82 6.03 6.77
C ILE A 69 -9.13 6.64 7.25
N ASN A 70 -10.09 5.80 7.66
CA ASN A 70 -11.38 6.25 8.19
C ASN A 70 -12.09 7.28 7.28
N GLY A 71 -12.05 7.04 5.96
CA GLY A 71 -12.66 7.90 4.94
C GLY A 71 -11.93 9.23 4.68
N ARG A 72 -10.74 9.45 5.26
CA ARG A 72 -9.90 10.63 5.03
C ARG A 72 -8.70 10.28 4.16
N GLU A 73 -8.46 11.10 3.14
CA GLU A 73 -7.27 11.05 2.29
C GLU A 73 -6.21 12.01 2.86
N GLU A 74 -4.98 11.52 3.05
CA GLU A 74 -3.86 12.34 3.50
C GLU A 74 -2.54 11.96 2.83
N ALA A 75 -1.64 12.94 2.69
CA ALA A 75 -0.34 12.72 2.08
C ALA A 75 0.51 11.72 2.89
N TYR A 76 1.15 10.80 2.21
CA TYR A 76 2.05 9.82 2.81
C TYR A 76 3.49 10.09 2.37
N ARG A 77 4.43 10.17 3.30
CA ARG A 77 5.85 10.37 2.96
C ARG A 77 6.51 9.03 2.73
N PHE A 78 6.57 8.59 1.48
CA PHE A 78 7.29 7.37 1.12
C PHE A 78 8.79 7.46 1.48
N SER A 79 9.31 6.37 2.05
CA SER A 79 10.74 6.22 2.38
C SER A 79 11.34 5.00 1.68
N SER A 80 10.79 3.81 1.93
CA SER A 80 11.20 2.57 1.27
C SER A 80 10.04 1.56 1.23
N PRO A 81 10.08 0.52 0.39
CA PRO A 81 9.07 -0.53 0.40
C PRO A 81 8.94 -1.22 1.76
N ARG A 82 10.06 -1.40 2.48
CA ARG A 82 10.06 -1.96 3.83
C ARG A 82 9.32 -1.05 4.81
N GLN A 83 9.60 0.25 4.80
CA GLN A 83 8.91 1.20 5.68
C GLN A 83 7.42 1.30 5.34
N LEU A 84 7.06 1.30 4.05
CA LEU A 84 5.67 1.25 3.60
C LEU A 84 4.92 0.06 4.18
N MET A 85 5.52 -1.15 4.15
CA MET A 85 4.93 -2.33 4.78
C MET A 85 4.81 -2.18 6.30
N THR A 86 5.86 -1.69 6.97
CA THR A 86 5.84 -1.46 8.42
C THR A 86 4.71 -0.50 8.81
N ASP A 87 4.65 0.68 8.19
CA ASP A 87 3.64 1.70 8.48
C ASP A 87 2.22 1.16 8.24
N PHE A 88 2.04 0.40 7.17
CA PHE A 88 0.74 -0.19 6.82
C PHE A 88 0.27 -1.22 7.86
N PHE A 89 1.14 -2.13 8.30
CA PHE A 89 0.77 -3.12 9.33
C PHE A 89 0.62 -2.50 10.72
N GLU A 90 1.37 -1.45 11.04
CA GLU A 90 1.14 -0.67 12.27
C GLU A 90 -0.24 -0.01 12.26
N GLU A 91 -0.67 0.53 11.12
CA GLU A 91 -1.99 1.15 10.99
C GLU A 91 -3.12 0.11 11.05
N ILE A 92 -2.94 -1.08 10.47
CA ILE A 92 -3.88 -2.22 10.66
C ILE A 92 -4.02 -2.57 12.15
N ARG A 93 -2.89 -2.61 12.87
CA ARG A 93 -2.89 -2.91 14.31
C ARG A 93 -3.67 -1.85 15.08
N ARG A 94 -3.42 -0.57 14.80
CA ARG A 94 -4.16 0.56 15.41
C ARG A 94 -5.65 0.50 15.11
N TRP A 95 -6.02 0.31 13.85
CA TRP A 95 -7.42 0.20 13.44
C TRP A 95 -8.12 -0.94 14.18
N SER A 96 -7.46 -2.10 14.31
CA SER A 96 -8.02 -3.26 15.00
C SER A 96 -8.14 -3.04 16.51
N ASP A 97 -7.18 -2.35 17.13
CA ASP A 97 -7.25 -1.96 18.55
C ASP A 97 -8.41 -0.97 18.80
N GLU A 98 -8.69 -0.06 17.85
CA GLU A 98 -9.76 0.95 17.92
C GLU A 98 -11.17 0.37 17.69
N HIS A 99 -11.27 -0.73 16.94
CA HIS A 99 -12.55 -1.39 16.57
C HIS A 99 -12.67 -2.79 17.16
N ALA A 100 -11.97 -3.08 18.27
CA ALA A 100 -11.94 -4.41 18.89
C ALA A 100 -13.31 -4.88 19.44
N ASP A 101 -14.28 -3.96 19.55
CA ASP A 101 -15.60 -4.18 20.14
C ASP A 101 -16.75 -4.26 19.10
N ASP A 102 -16.47 -4.17 17.79
CA ASP A 102 -17.44 -4.28 16.68
C ASP A 102 -17.52 -5.71 16.07
#